data_AF-A0A9E2HKT6-F1
#
_entry.id   AF-A0A9E2HKT6-F1
#
_cell.length_a   1.000
_cell.length_b   1.000
_cell.length_c   1.000
_cell.angle_alpha   90.00
_cell.angle_beta   90.00
_cell.angle_gamma   90.00
#
_symmetry.space_group_name_H-M   'P 1'
#
loop_
_entity.id
_entity.type
_entity.pdbx_description
1 polymer ?
#
loop_
_entity_poly.entity_id
_entity_poly.type
_entity_poly.pdbx_seq_one_letter_code
_entity_poly.pdbx_strand_id
1 'polypeptide(L)'
;MRRVVVTGLGIVSSIGTGQDEVSASLREARSGVVAAPDHIKYGFRSQVWAPPALGVTAEDWAPHVDRRAARFLANGTAWGHIAFEEALKDSGLTAEEIQSERIGLIVGEGGPSTQVILQAAATTVEKNSPKRIGPFAVPKAMASGPSAVLATWFQLKGINYSISSACATSAHCIGAAAEQIAWGKQDVVFAGGCEDIDWSMSNMF
;
A
#
# COMPACT_ATOMS: atom_id res chain seq x y z
N MET A 1 5.37 -6.06 -29.99
CA MET A 1 4.86 -5.74 -28.65
C MET A 1 4.23 -4.35 -28.70
N ARG A 2 3.10 -4.14 -28.00
CA ARG A 2 2.48 -2.81 -27.91
C ARG A 2 3.40 -1.85 -27.13
N ARG A 3 3.31 -0.55 -27.42
CA ARG A 3 3.92 0.49 -26.58
C ARG A 3 3.12 0.60 -25.28
N VAL A 4 3.82 0.90 -24.19
CA VAL A 4 3.24 1.12 -22.86
C VAL A 4 3.57 2.54 -22.45
N VAL A 5 2.61 3.23 -21.83
CA VAL A 5 2.75 4.60 -21.33
C VAL A 5 2.15 4.69 -19.93
N VAL A 6 2.63 5.64 -19.13
CA VAL A 6 2.05 5.98 -17.82
C VAL A 6 1.07 7.13 -18.04
N THR A 7 -0.17 6.98 -17.57
CA THR A 7 -1.24 7.96 -17.78
C THR A 7 -1.78 8.59 -16.50
N GLY A 8 -1.37 8.10 -15.33
CA GLY A 8 -1.76 8.67 -14.04
C GLY A 8 -0.81 8.22 -12.93
N LEU A 9 -0.65 9.06 -11.91
CA LEU A 9 0.20 8.82 -10.74
C LEU A 9 -0.52 9.21 -9.45
N GLY A 10 -0.21 8.48 -8.38
CA GLY A 10 -0.67 8.79 -7.02
C GLY A 10 0.36 8.33 -6.01
N ILE A 11 0.50 9.07 -4.92
CA ILE A 11 1.62 8.86 -4.00
C ILE A 11 1.29 9.31 -2.58
N VAL A 12 1.60 8.44 -1.61
CA VAL A 12 1.69 8.79 -0.20
C VAL A 12 3.14 8.51 0.22
N SER A 13 3.86 9.54 0.65
CA SER A 13 5.31 9.47 0.89
C SER A 13 5.69 10.23 2.16
N SER A 14 6.88 9.97 2.69
CA SER A 14 7.43 10.70 3.83
C SER A 14 7.72 12.17 3.54
N ILE A 15 7.79 12.54 2.26
CA ILE A 15 8.05 13.92 1.81
C ILE A 15 6.80 14.61 1.24
N GLY A 16 5.61 14.02 1.37
CA GLY A 16 4.35 14.62 0.93
C GLY A 16 3.28 13.60 0.58
N THR A 17 2.03 14.06 0.58
CA THR A 17 0.87 13.33 0.06
C THR A 17 0.43 13.99 -1.25
N GLY A 18 0.41 13.22 -2.33
CA GLY A 18 0.15 13.72 -3.67
C GLY A 18 1.36 14.27 -4.40
N GLN A 19 1.20 14.41 -5.72
CA GLN A 19 2.27 14.78 -6.65
C GLN A 19 2.84 16.17 -6.36
N ASP A 20 1.99 17.13 -6.00
CA ASP A 20 2.39 18.53 -5.78
C ASP A 20 3.29 18.69 -4.55
N GLU A 21 2.90 18.09 -3.41
CA GLU A 21 3.69 18.16 -2.18
C GLU A 21 5.04 17.46 -2.35
N VAL A 22 5.04 16.27 -2.95
CA VAL A 22 6.27 15.52 -3.24
C VAL A 22 7.18 16.31 -4.19
N SER A 23 6.63 16.88 -5.27
CA SER A 23 7.37 17.70 -6.23
C SER A 23 8.01 18.91 -5.58
N ALA A 24 7.27 19.61 -4.71
CA ALA A 24 7.79 20.75 -3.96
C ALA A 24 8.93 20.32 -3.01
N SER A 25 8.75 19.20 -2.29
CA SER A 25 9.77 18.70 -1.36
C SER A 25 11.05 18.27 -2.07
N LEU A 26 10.94 17.68 -3.25
CA LEU A 26 12.10 17.34 -4.09
C LEU A 26 12.85 18.60 -4.57
N ARG A 27 12.12 19.63 -5.02
CA ARG A 27 12.73 20.91 -5.50
C ARG A 27 13.43 21.67 -4.39
N GLU A 28 12.89 21.61 -3.18
CA GLU A 28 13.41 22.32 -2.01
C GLU A 28 14.32 21.46 -1.12
N ALA A 29 14.58 20.21 -1.51
CA ALA A 29 15.37 19.24 -0.74
C ALA A 29 14.88 19.06 0.72
N ARG A 30 13.55 19.04 0.92
CA ARG A 30 12.95 18.81 2.25
C ARG A 30 13.01 17.33 2.62
N SER A 31 13.60 17.03 3.78
CA SER A 31 13.68 15.67 4.33
C SER A 31 12.40 15.27 5.05
N GLY A 32 11.98 14.01 4.87
CA GLY A 32 10.92 13.37 5.66
C GLY A 32 11.42 12.56 6.86
N VAL A 33 12.73 12.61 7.13
CA VAL A 33 13.35 11.82 8.22
C VAL A 33 13.15 12.51 9.56
N VAL A 34 12.64 11.78 10.54
CA VAL A 34 12.39 12.25 11.90
C VAL A 34 12.91 11.23 12.93
N ALA A 35 12.92 11.60 14.21
CA ALA A 35 13.19 10.66 15.30
C ALA A 35 12.11 9.57 15.36
N ALA A 36 12.51 8.35 15.72
CA ALA A 36 11.63 7.19 15.84
C ALA A 36 11.45 6.82 17.33
N PRO A 37 10.37 7.27 18.00
CA PRO A 37 10.20 7.08 19.44
C PRO A 37 10.20 5.61 19.87
N ASP A 38 9.56 4.72 19.10
CA ASP A 38 9.54 3.29 19.39
C ASP A 38 10.92 2.65 19.24
N HIS A 39 11.71 3.08 18.26
CA HIS A 39 13.07 2.58 18.11
C HIS A 39 13.95 2.97 19.30
N ILE A 40 13.81 4.21 19.80
CA ILE A 40 14.48 4.66 21.03
C ILE A 40 14.04 3.81 22.22
N LYS A 41 12.72 3.66 22.40
CA LYS A 41 12.10 2.91 23.50
C LYS A 41 12.57 1.45 23.53
N TYR A 42 12.67 0.80 22.37
CA TYR A 42 13.04 -0.61 22.26
C TYR A 42 14.55 -0.84 22.09
N GLY A 43 15.37 0.20 22.21
CA GLY A 43 16.83 0.08 22.21
C GLY A 43 17.44 -0.26 20.85
N PHE A 44 16.78 0.12 19.75
CA PHE A 44 17.32 -0.05 18.40
C PHE A 44 18.58 0.82 18.22
N ARG A 45 19.51 0.32 17.39
CA ARG A 45 20.67 1.11 16.97
C ARG A 45 20.26 2.32 16.13
N SER A 46 19.40 2.10 15.13
CA SER A 46 18.81 3.21 14.37
C SER A 46 17.64 3.78 15.14
N GLN A 47 17.64 5.10 15.36
CA GLN A 47 16.61 5.83 16.12
C GLN A 47 15.91 6.90 15.27
N VAL A 48 15.99 6.74 13.95
CA VAL A 48 15.34 7.59 12.96
C VAL A 48 14.59 6.74 11.96
N TRP A 49 13.61 7.35 11.31
CA TRP A 49 12.75 6.75 10.29
C TRP A 49 12.14 7.84 9.42
N ALA A 50 11.43 7.47 8.36
CA ALA A 50 10.75 8.39 7.45
C ALA A 50 9.29 7.93 7.26
N PRO A 51 8.40 8.24 8.22
CA PRO A 51 6.99 7.89 8.10
C PRO A 51 6.29 8.71 7.02
N PRO A 52 5.19 8.23 6.43
CA PRO A 52 4.37 9.03 5.53
C PRO A 52 3.99 10.39 6.14
N ALA A 53 4.04 11.45 5.32
CA ALA A 53 3.69 12.80 5.76
C ALA A 53 2.23 12.92 6.23
N LEU A 54 1.37 12.00 5.76
CA LEU A 54 -0.02 11.88 6.19
C LEU A 54 -0.16 11.46 7.66
N GLY A 55 0.84 10.76 8.22
CA GLY A 55 0.78 10.15 9.54
C GLY A 55 0.90 8.63 9.50
N VAL A 56 0.92 8.01 10.68
CA VAL A 56 1.26 6.59 10.88
C VAL A 56 0.15 5.76 11.52
N THR A 57 -0.96 6.37 11.93
CA THR A 57 -2.04 5.68 12.62
C THR A 57 -3.33 5.66 11.80
N ALA A 58 -4.29 4.83 12.23
CA ALA A 58 -5.60 4.77 11.62
C ALA A 58 -6.35 6.10 11.71
N GLU A 59 -6.15 6.87 12.78
CA GLU A 59 -6.75 8.20 12.96
C GLU A 59 -6.28 9.19 11.89
N ASP A 60 -5.04 9.04 11.42
CA ASP A 60 -4.44 9.93 10.42
C ASP A 60 -5.03 9.68 9.01
N TRP A 61 -5.12 8.41 8.58
CA TRP A 61 -5.58 8.09 7.22
C TRP A 61 -7.08 7.80 7.10
N ALA A 62 -7.79 7.43 8.18
CA ALA A 62 -9.21 7.09 8.10
C ALA A 62 -10.13 8.21 7.55
N PRO A 63 -9.87 9.51 7.79
CA PRO A 63 -10.66 10.58 7.17
C PRO A 63 -10.57 10.62 5.64
N HIS A 64 -9.55 9.98 5.06
CA HIS A 64 -9.27 9.98 3.62
C HIS A 64 -9.82 8.75 2.90
N VAL A 65 -10.45 7.81 3.63
CA VAL A 65 -10.91 6.53 3.07
C VAL A 65 -12.34 6.23 3.53
N ASP A 66 -13.16 5.64 2.66
CA ASP A 66 -14.50 5.21 3.06
C ASP A 66 -14.45 4.23 4.24
N ARG A 67 -15.32 4.45 5.23
CA ARG A 67 -15.37 3.66 6.48
C ARG A 67 -15.56 2.16 6.25
N ARG A 68 -16.20 1.74 5.15
CA ARG A 68 -16.37 0.32 4.80
C ARG A 68 -15.07 -0.27 4.25
N ALA A 69 -14.35 0.47 3.42
CA ALA A 69 -13.02 0.07 2.92
C ALA A 69 -12.03 -0.09 4.09
N ALA A 70 -11.99 0.91 4.99
CA ALA A 70 -11.10 0.96 6.14
C ALA A 70 -11.09 -0.29 7.04
N ARG A 71 -12.18 -1.07 7.05
CA ARG A 71 -12.28 -2.31 7.84
C ARG A 71 -11.21 -3.34 7.47
N PHE A 72 -10.80 -3.36 6.21
CA PHE A 72 -9.88 -4.35 5.65
C PHE A 72 -8.46 -3.82 5.46
N LEU A 73 -8.21 -2.55 5.78
CA LEU A 73 -6.91 -1.91 5.55
C LEU A 73 -6.04 -1.96 6.81
N ALA A 74 -4.76 -2.25 6.61
CA ALA A 74 -3.68 -1.89 7.51
C ALA A 74 -3.12 -0.52 7.09
N ASN A 75 -2.22 0.09 7.85
CA ASN A 75 -1.71 1.43 7.53
C ASN A 75 -1.07 1.46 6.12
N GLY A 76 -0.19 0.51 5.82
CA GLY A 76 0.43 0.36 4.49
C GLY A 76 -0.59 0.28 3.36
N THR A 77 -1.59 -0.59 3.47
CA THR A 77 -2.62 -0.73 2.44
C THR A 77 -3.60 0.44 2.40
N ALA A 78 -3.77 1.19 3.50
CA ALA A 78 -4.53 2.44 3.50
C ALA A 78 -3.84 3.55 2.71
N TRP A 79 -2.52 3.71 2.87
CA TRP A 79 -1.75 4.63 2.02
C TRP A 79 -1.76 4.20 0.55
N GLY A 80 -1.69 2.88 0.30
CA GLY A 80 -1.87 2.32 -1.04
C GLY A 80 -3.25 2.63 -1.64
N HIS A 81 -4.31 2.61 -0.83
CA HIS A 81 -5.67 3.01 -1.24
C HIS A 81 -5.74 4.48 -1.63
N ILE A 82 -5.21 5.37 -0.81
CA ILE A 82 -5.20 6.82 -1.08
C ILE A 82 -4.40 7.12 -2.36
N ALA A 83 -3.22 6.51 -2.50
CA ALA A 83 -2.41 6.62 -3.72
C ALA A 83 -3.14 6.05 -4.96
N PHE A 84 -3.92 4.99 -4.82
CA PHE A 84 -4.74 4.46 -5.91
C PHE A 84 -5.83 5.45 -6.33
N GLU A 85 -6.53 6.08 -5.38
CA GLU A 85 -7.55 7.09 -5.68
C GLU A 85 -6.97 8.30 -6.41
N GLU A 86 -5.77 8.75 -6.01
CA GLU A 86 -5.04 9.80 -6.73
C GLU A 86 -4.67 9.37 -8.15
N ALA A 87 -4.12 8.17 -8.33
CA ALA A 87 -3.73 7.66 -9.64
C ALA A 87 -4.95 7.48 -10.57
N LEU A 88 -6.07 6.99 -10.02
CA LEU A 88 -7.33 6.87 -10.75
C LEU A 88 -7.81 8.25 -11.22
N LYS A 89 -7.84 9.22 -10.31
CA LYS A 89 -8.24 10.60 -10.62
C LYS A 89 -7.32 11.23 -11.68
N ASP A 90 -6.00 11.09 -11.53
CA ASP A 90 -5.01 11.66 -12.46
C ASP A 90 -5.08 11.02 -13.85
N SER A 91 -5.43 9.72 -13.92
CA SER A 91 -5.63 9.03 -15.19
C SER A 91 -6.84 9.50 -16.01
N GLY A 92 -7.78 10.20 -15.37
CA GLY A 92 -9.05 10.61 -15.96
C GLY A 92 -10.07 9.49 -16.14
N LEU A 93 -9.77 8.26 -15.70
CA LEU A 93 -10.71 7.14 -15.71
C LEU A 93 -11.72 7.24 -14.57
N THR A 94 -12.94 6.78 -14.80
CA THR A 94 -13.97 6.67 -13.75
C THR A 94 -13.94 5.32 -13.04
N ALA A 95 -14.61 5.24 -11.88
CA ALA A 95 -14.74 4.00 -11.11
C ALA A 95 -15.54 2.92 -11.87
N GLU A 96 -16.39 3.29 -12.83
CA GLU A 96 -17.13 2.38 -13.71
C GLU A 96 -16.24 1.88 -14.85
N GLU A 97 -15.43 2.75 -15.44
CA GLU A 97 -14.56 2.39 -16.57
C GLU A 97 -13.53 1.32 -16.20
N ILE A 98 -13.04 1.34 -14.96
CA ILE A 98 -12.07 0.36 -14.47
C ILE A 98 -12.65 -1.04 -14.22
N GLN A 99 -13.98 -1.21 -14.25
CA GLN A 99 -14.65 -2.50 -14.03
C GLN A 99 -14.68 -3.37 -15.30
N SER A 100 -13.53 -3.51 -15.93
CA SER A 100 -13.36 -4.23 -17.21
C SER A 100 -12.38 -5.39 -17.05
N GLU A 101 -12.65 -6.50 -17.75
CA GLU A 101 -11.73 -7.65 -17.83
C GLU A 101 -10.40 -7.29 -18.52
N ARG A 102 -10.36 -6.14 -19.19
CA ARG A 102 -9.17 -5.57 -19.83
C ARG A 102 -8.37 -4.65 -18.92
N ILE A 103 -8.85 -4.37 -17.70
CA ILE A 103 -8.19 -3.49 -16.75
C ILE A 103 -7.78 -4.28 -15.51
N GLY A 104 -6.47 -4.33 -15.29
CA GLY A 104 -5.83 -5.18 -14.29
C GLY A 104 -5.21 -4.41 -13.13
N LEU A 105 -4.74 -5.18 -12.15
CA LEU A 105 -4.04 -4.71 -10.97
C LEU A 105 -2.84 -5.61 -10.66
N ILE A 106 -1.66 -5.01 -10.52
CA ILE A 106 -0.48 -5.69 -9.97
C ILE A 106 0.16 -4.73 -8.95
N VAL A 107 -0.20 -4.90 -7.68
CA VAL A 107 0.28 -4.06 -6.58
C VAL A 107 0.78 -4.96 -5.49
N GLY A 108 1.99 -4.73 -5.00
CA GLY A 108 2.63 -5.56 -3.99
C GLY A 108 3.12 -4.79 -2.77
N GLU A 109 3.55 -5.55 -1.77
CA GLU A 109 4.25 -5.08 -0.59
C GLU A 109 5.47 -5.97 -0.36
N GLY A 110 6.52 -5.45 0.27
CA GLY A 110 7.69 -6.23 0.64
C GLY A 110 7.32 -7.32 1.64
N GLY A 111 6.53 -6.96 2.66
CA GLY A 111 5.94 -7.90 3.60
C GLY A 111 4.54 -7.47 4.04
N PRO A 112 3.70 -8.41 4.51
CA PRO A 112 2.40 -8.06 5.06
C PRO A 112 2.54 -7.27 6.36
N SER A 113 1.43 -6.70 6.85
CA SER A 113 1.43 -5.96 8.12
C SER A 113 1.81 -6.87 9.29
N THR A 114 3.09 -6.77 9.69
CA THR A 114 3.64 -7.51 10.84
C THR A 114 2.97 -7.06 12.14
N GLN A 115 2.55 -5.80 12.23
CA GLN A 115 1.79 -5.27 13.35
C GLN A 115 0.49 -6.05 13.55
N VAL A 116 -0.28 -6.27 12.48
CA VAL A 116 -1.54 -7.03 12.54
C VAL A 116 -1.28 -8.50 12.89
N ILE A 117 -0.24 -9.11 12.32
CA ILE A 117 0.14 -10.50 12.61
C ILE A 117 0.49 -10.65 14.10
N LEU A 118 1.34 -9.76 14.61
CA LEU A 118 1.77 -9.73 16.01
C LEU A 118 0.57 -9.54 16.95
N GLN A 119 -0.30 -8.56 16.67
CA GLN A 119 -1.50 -8.29 17.47
C GLN A 119 -2.48 -9.48 17.47
N ALA A 120 -2.65 -10.17 16.35
CA ALA A 120 -3.54 -11.33 16.25
C ALA A 120 -3.03 -12.52 17.08
N ALA A 121 -1.72 -12.80 17.02
CA ALA A 121 -1.09 -13.83 17.83
C ALA A 121 -1.16 -13.49 19.32
N ALA A 122 -0.79 -12.26 19.70
CA ALA A 122 -0.87 -11.78 21.08
C ALA A 122 -2.30 -11.87 21.63
N THR A 123 -3.30 -11.42 20.86
CA THR A 123 -4.72 -11.51 21.24
C THR A 123 -5.15 -12.95 21.53
N THR A 124 -4.70 -13.91 20.73
CA THR A 124 -5.04 -15.32 20.93
C THR A 124 -4.49 -15.84 22.26
N VAL A 125 -3.22 -15.55 22.54
CA VAL A 125 -2.54 -15.98 23.77
C VAL A 125 -3.13 -15.27 24.99
N GLU A 126 -3.23 -13.94 24.97
CA GLU A 126 -3.70 -13.13 26.11
C GLU A 126 -5.17 -13.37 26.46
N LYS A 127 -6.02 -13.59 25.45
CA LYS A 127 -7.46 -13.80 25.65
C LYS A 127 -7.84 -15.28 25.66
N ASN A 128 -6.88 -16.17 25.48
CA ASN A 128 -7.08 -17.61 25.30
C ASN A 128 -8.20 -17.92 24.28
N SER A 129 -8.26 -17.15 23.18
CA SER A 129 -9.38 -17.24 22.23
C SER A 129 -9.06 -16.61 20.87
N PRO A 130 -8.99 -17.39 19.77
CA PRO A 130 -8.78 -16.85 18.43
C PRO A 130 -9.98 -16.05 17.92
N LYS A 131 -11.18 -16.28 18.47
CA LYS A 131 -12.40 -15.53 18.12
C LYS A 131 -12.25 -14.02 18.38
N ARG A 132 -11.37 -13.63 19.32
CA ARG A 132 -11.15 -12.23 19.72
C ARG A 132 -10.33 -11.43 18.70
N ILE A 133 -9.66 -12.08 17.75
CA ILE A 133 -8.96 -11.41 16.64
C ILE A 133 -9.97 -10.63 15.76
N GLY A 134 -11.16 -11.19 15.59
CA GLY A 134 -12.18 -10.65 14.70
C GLY A 134 -12.00 -11.09 13.23
N PRO A 135 -12.99 -10.80 12.37
CA PRO A 135 -13.08 -11.39 11.03
C PRO A 135 -12.28 -10.66 9.95
N PHE A 136 -11.63 -9.54 10.27
CA PHE A 136 -11.02 -8.65 9.26
C PHE A 136 -9.48 -8.67 9.24
N ALA A 137 -8.85 -9.54 10.01
CA ALA A 137 -7.39 -9.59 10.11
C ALA A 137 -6.72 -10.21 8.87
N VAL A 138 -7.34 -11.21 8.24
CA VAL A 138 -6.73 -11.95 7.12
C VAL A 138 -6.37 -11.04 5.94
N PRO A 139 -7.26 -10.16 5.44
CA PRO A 139 -6.92 -9.28 4.32
C PRO A 139 -5.78 -8.28 4.62
N LYS A 140 -5.51 -8.00 5.90
CA LYS A 140 -4.43 -7.13 6.35
C LYS A 140 -3.08 -7.87 6.52
N ALA A 141 -3.14 -9.19 6.72
CA ALA A 141 -1.98 -10.02 7.09
C ALA A 141 -1.50 -10.94 5.96
N MET A 142 -2.26 -11.06 4.87
CA MET A 142 -1.83 -11.83 3.70
C MET A 142 -0.92 -10.98 2.81
N ALA A 143 0.11 -11.59 2.22
CA ALA A 143 1.05 -10.90 1.33
C ALA A 143 0.42 -10.37 0.04
N SER A 144 -0.82 -10.80 -0.28
CA SER A 144 -1.62 -10.25 -1.37
C SER A 144 -2.59 -9.14 -0.91
N GLY A 145 -2.39 -8.61 0.31
CA GLY A 145 -3.22 -7.59 0.93
C GLY A 145 -3.48 -6.40 0.01
N PRO A 146 -2.44 -5.74 -0.54
CA PRO A 146 -2.59 -4.58 -1.40
C PRO A 146 -3.47 -4.86 -2.62
N SER A 147 -3.20 -5.92 -3.39
CA SER A 147 -3.98 -6.18 -4.59
C SER A 147 -5.41 -6.63 -4.27
N ALA A 148 -5.61 -7.40 -3.20
CA ALA A 148 -6.93 -7.89 -2.84
C ALA A 148 -7.88 -6.79 -2.33
N VAL A 149 -7.41 -5.90 -1.45
CA VAL A 149 -8.27 -4.84 -0.89
C VAL A 149 -8.65 -3.83 -1.96
N LEU A 150 -7.69 -3.44 -2.81
CA LEU A 150 -7.92 -2.50 -3.92
C LEU A 150 -8.85 -3.11 -4.97
N ALA A 151 -8.56 -4.31 -5.47
CA ALA A 151 -9.40 -4.94 -6.49
C ALA A 151 -10.83 -5.19 -6.00
N THR A 152 -11.00 -5.55 -4.72
CA THR A 152 -12.33 -5.77 -4.14
C THR A 152 -13.10 -4.45 -4.02
N TRP A 153 -12.45 -3.39 -3.52
CA TRP A 153 -13.10 -2.10 -3.32
C TRP A 153 -13.47 -1.42 -4.65
N PHE A 154 -12.52 -1.35 -5.57
CA PHE A 154 -12.66 -0.71 -6.89
C PHE A 154 -13.27 -1.62 -7.96
N GLN A 155 -13.67 -2.84 -7.57
CA GLN A 155 -14.37 -3.81 -8.42
C GLN A 155 -13.64 -4.17 -9.73
N LEU A 156 -12.31 -4.19 -9.70
CA LEU A 156 -11.48 -4.58 -10.85
C LEU A 156 -11.79 -6.01 -11.29
N LYS A 157 -11.83 -6.25 -12.61
CA LYS A 157 -12.23 -7.55 -13.21
C LYS A 157 -11.14 -8.24 -14.00
N GLY A 158 -10.07 -7.52 -14.36
CA GLY A 158 -8.92 -8.09 -15.05
C GLY A 158 -8.01 -8.90 -14.13
N ILE A 159 -6.74 -8.97 -14.48
CA ILE A 159 -5.74 -9.66 -13.64
C ILE A 159 -5.65 -9.00 -12.26
N ASN A 160 -5.46 -9.80 -11.22
CA ASN A 160 -5.28 -9.33 -9.84
C ASN A 160 -4.34 -10.26 -9.09
N TYR A 161 -3.14 -9.76 -8.77
CA TYR A 161 -2.21 -10.43 -7.87
C TYR A 161 -1.17 -9.44 -7.34
N SER A 162 -0.38 -9.88 -6.37
CA SER A 162 0.74 -9.14 -5.79
C SER A 162 2.05 -9.85 -6.14
N ILE A 163 3.11 -9.09 -6.41
CA ILE A 163 4.49 -9.58 -6.47
C ILE A 163 5.20 -9.09 -5.21
N SER A 164 6.01 -9.93 -4.57
CA SER A 164 6.93 -9.51 -3.53
C SER A 164 8.35 -9.94 -3.89
N SER A 165 9.29 -9.02 -3.74
CA SER A 165 10.72 -9.22 -4.02
C SER A 165 11.58 -8.23 -3.21
N ALA A 166 11.23 -8.09 -1.92
CA ALA A 166 11.84 -7.11 -1.01
C ALA A 166 11.83 -5.69 -1.61
N CYS A 167 12.94 -4.96 -1.59
CA CYS A 167 13.00 -3.58 -2.08
C CYS A 167 12.69 -3.43 -3.59
N ALA A 168 12.72 -4.52 -4.37
CA ALA A 168 12.40 -4.50 -5.79
C ALA A 168 10.90 -4.72 -6.09
N THR A 169 10.06 -4.91 -5.06
CA THR A 169 8.63 -5.28 -5.20
C THR A 169 7.87 -4.43 -6.20
N SER A 170 7.77 -3.11 -6.00
CA SER A 170 6.96 -2.25 -6.85
C SER A 170 7.56 -2.09 -8.26
N ALA A 171 8.89 -2.17 -8.40
CA ALA A 171 9.55 -2.17 -9.70
C ALA A 171 9.19 -3.43 -10.51
N HIS A 172 9.18 -4.62 -9.89
CA HIS A 172 8.71 -5.83 -10.55
C HIS A 172 7.21 -5.82 -10.83
N CYS A 173 6.39 -5.22 -9.96
CA CYS A 173 4.97 -5.01 -10.24
C CYS A 173 4.75 -4.18 -11.51
N ILE A 174 5.47 -3.06 -11.64
CA ILE A 174 5.41 -2.18 -12.83
C ILE A 174 5.93 -2.90 -14.08
N GLY A 175 7.04 -3.65 -13.98
CA GLY A 175 7.58 -4.44 -15.07
C GLY A 175 6.59 -5.50 -15.58
N ALA A 176 6.03 -6.30 -14.66
CA ALA A 176 5.03 -7.30 -14.98
C ALA A 176 3.77 -6.66 -15.59
N ALA A 177 3.31 -5.51 -15.08
CA ALA A 177 2.18 -4.78 -15.64
C ALA A 177 2.44 -4.33 -17.09
N ALA A 178 3.64 -3.79 -17.36
CA ALA A 178 4.05 -3.40 -18.70
C ALA A 178 4.04 -4.62 -19.65
N GLU A 179 4.48 -5.79 -19.22
CA GLU A 179 4.44 -7.02 -20.02
C GLU A 179 3.00 -7.43 -20.38
N GLN A 180 2.05 -7.34 -19.44
CA GLN A 180 0.64 -7.66 -19.69
C GLN A 180 0.04 -6.75 -20.76
N ILE A 181 0.41 -5.46 -20.76
CA ILE A 181 0.00 -4.51 -21.79
C ILE A 181 0.73 -4.79 -23.10
N ALA A 182 2.05 -4.96 -23.07
CA ALA A 182 2.89 -5.21 -24.24
C ALA A 182 2.48 -6.47 -25.03
N TRP A 183 2.00 -7.51 -24.33
CA TRP A 183 1.53 -8.78 -24.90
C TRP A 183 0.04 -8.83 -25.23
N GLY A 184 -0.71 -7.75 -25.04
CA GLY A 184 -2.14 -7.74 -25.40
C GLY A 184 -3.07 -8.38 -24.37
N LYS A 185 -2.57 -8.76 -23.19
CA LYS A 185 -3.37 -9.45 -22.15
C LYS A 185 -4.29 -8.50 -21.38
N GLN A 186 -3.86 -7.26 -21.15
CA GLN A 186 -4.62 -6.18 -20.51
C GLN A 186 -4.40 -4.88 -21.28
N ASP A 187 -5.34 -3.94 -21.28
CA ASP A 187 -5.20 -2.64 -21.95
C ASP A 187 -4.75 -1.54 -20.99
N VAL A 188 -5.17 -1.65 -19.72
CA VAL A 188 -4.71 -0.80 -18.62
C VAL A 188 -4.33 -1.71 -17.45
N VAL A 189 -3.29 -1.36 -16.71
CA VAL A 189 -2.95 -2.05 -15.45
C VAL A 189 -2.56 -0.99 -14.44
N PHE A 190 -3.23 -0.98 -13.30
CA PHE A 190 -2.78 -0.24 -12.11
C PHE A 190 -1.63 -1.01 -11.48
N ALA A 191 -0.48 -0.35 -11.33
CA ALA A 191 0.73 -1.00 -10.84
C ALA A 191 1.49 -0.13 -9.83
N GLY A 192 2.08 -0.77 -8.82
CA GLY A 192 2.83 -0.06 -7.79
C GLY A 192 3.06 -0.94 -6.57
N GLY A 193 3.09 -0.30 -5.40
CA GLY A 193 3.17 -0.99 -4.13
C GLY A 193 2.95 -0.07 -2.95
N CYS A 194 2.87 -0.68 -1.77
CA CYS A 194 2.86 0.02 -0.50
C CYS A 194 3.63 -0.80 0.53
N GLU A 195 3.92 -0.19 1.67
CA GLU A 195 4.56 -0.87 2.79
C GLU A 195 4.01 -0.27 4.08
N ASP A 196 3.83 -1.10 5.10
CA ASP A 196 3.57 -0.62 6.45
C ASP A 196 4.85 -0.01 7.05
N ILE A 197 4.72 0.78 8.11
CA ILE A 197 5.87 1.28 8.87
C ILE A 197 5.63 1.07 10.36
N ASP A 198 6.26 0.03 10.90
CA ASP A 198 6.10 -0.38 12.29
C ASP A 198 7.40 -0.99 12.82
N TRP A 199 7.67 -0.85 14.12
CA TRP A 199 8.87 -1.40 14.76
C TRP A 199 8.95 -2.92 14.63
N SER A 200 7.81 -3.62 14.51
CA SER A 200 7.76 -5.07 14.33
C SER A 200 8.26 -5.53 12.96
N MET A 201 8.31 -4.64 11.97
CA MET A 201 9.03 -4.89 10.71
C MET A 201 10.52 -4.64 10.88
N SER A 202 10.87 -3.56 11.59
CA SER A 202 12.25 -3.12 11.75
C SER A 202 13.08 -4.06 12.63
N ASN A 203 12.46 -4.78 13.57
CA ASN A 203 13.16 -5.65 14.54
C ASN A 203 13.87 -6.86 13.92
N MET A 204 13.65 -7.12 12.63
CA MET A 204 14.29 -8.20 11.87
C MET A 204 15.65 -7.79 11.27
N PHE A 205 16.08 -6.54 11.47
CA PHE A 205 17.32 -5.94 10.93
C PHE A 205 18.22 -5.41 12.05
#